data_AF-A0A7S4M6M7-F1
#
_entry.id   AF-A0A7S4M6M7-F1
#
_cell.length_a   1.000
_cell.length_b   1.000
_cell.length_c   1.000
_cell.angle_alpha   90.00
_cell.angle_beta   90.00
_cell.angle_gamma   90.00
#
_symmetry.space_group_name_H-M   'P 1'
#
loop_
_entity.id
_entity.type
_entity.pdbx_description
1 polymer ?
#
loop_
_entity_poly.entity_id
_entity_poly.type
_entity_poly.pdbx_seq_one_letter_code
_entity_poly.pdbx_strand_id
1 'polypeptide(L)'
;SASVLSMECNQTVYQTYDDLSSCLLSVPYSETVKADTLETLRAIIPSYVFVDSVQQSADPVHIPISVNLQSSLNVIESTTYTSDADLQQAFASLFAQLEDAHTRYTKPLDPYCAASFVLPFNFYSRVSGNPAQQKFFLKIRQELLDHYLDLYPPFYSSSVDGFQVMTIDGEDAVSAIGNFANSSVGYSKDYSARFNLAVDGYGGDFPPMFTWRNQSLQGIPEQQTMSMVVQSSAGENSTIQVNWMGVFDEFYPLNITDVGKVGVHQLEYFEKSFGLDSSRDNEEPEGNPDVYWTMVNEKTGVLRIYTFSPSDSKVFINTIEEAVCYFNEHGIENLIIDVSQNGGGSICLGYAVEKFLFPDVSPYVGAYDIKASQLFVEFSEAASSQMCSNVTHQVCGVNPEVVGYFTPCAWYDWYSKDQYYDSTWMIPGKTVTRGGIPDPYSTFITQNCETEYSRWIPADVARLDLSPNNVIVVSDGLCGSTCSVF
;
A
#
# COMPACT_ATOMS: atom_id res chain seq x y z
N SER A 1 -24.48 9.59 -19.94
CA SER A 1 -24.06 8.48 -20.83
C SER A 1 -23.03 9.01 -21.82
N ALA A 2 -21.78 9.12 -21.38
CA ALA A 2 -20.68 9.38 -22.29
C ALA A 2 -20.38 8.08 -23.04
N SER A 3 -20.28 8.16 -24.36
CA SER A 3 -19.89 7.04 -25.21
C SER A 3 -18.47 6.62 -24.82
N VAL A 4 -18.35 5.44 -24.20
CA VAL A 4 -17.08 4.74 -24.08
C VAL A 4 -16.63 4.45 -25.51
N LEU A 5 -15.65 5.21 -25.99
CA LEU A 5 -14.84 4.79 -27.12
C LEU A 5 -14.20 3.48 -26.66
N SER A 6 -14.76 2.35 -27.06
CA SER A 6 -14.14 1.05 -26.83
C SER A 6 -12.81 1.07 -27.55
N MET A 7 -11.74 1.18 -26.76
CA MET A 7 -10.39 1.15 -27.27
C MET A 7 -10.10 -0.28 -27.69
N GLU A 8 -9.69 -0.50 -28.94
CA GLU A 8 -9.18 -1.80 -29.36
C GLU A 8 -7.68 -1.82 -29.08
N CYS A 9 -7.27 -1.87 -27.80
CA CYS A 9 -5.96 -2.43 -27.52
C CYS A 9 -5.92 -3.84 -28.09
N ASN A 10 -4.78 -4.19 -28.68
CA ASN A 10 -4.54 -5.56 -29.08
C ASN A 10 -4.78 -6.46 -27.85
N GLN A 11 -5.79 -7.33 -27.92
CA GLN A 11 -6.20 -8.21 -26.83
C GLN A 11 -5.21 -9.35 -26.58
N THR A 12 -4.04 -9.32 -27.24
CA THR A 12 -2.96 -10.24 -26.94
C THR A 12 -2.36 -9.88 -25.57
N VAL A 13 -2.31 -10.87 -24.68
CA VAL A 13 -1.82 -10.70 -23.30
C VAL A 13 -0.41 -10.13 -23.28
N TYR A 14 0.51 -10.71 -24.06
CA TYR A 14 1.91 -10.27 -24.16
C TYR A 14 2.14 -9.61 -25.52
N GLN A 15 2.73 -8.41 -25.51
CA GLN A 15 2.96 -7.63 -26.72
C GLN A 15 4.20 -6.75 -26.60
N THR A 16 4.64 -6.19 -27.72
CA THR A 16 5.82 -5.32 -27.72
C THR A 16 5.54 -4.01 -26.96
N TYR A 17 6.60 -3.38 -26.46
CA TYR A 17 6.55 -2.03 -25.89
C TYR A 17 5.85 -1.04 -26.83
N ASP A 18 6.16 -1.07 -28.13
CA ASP A 18 5.63 -0.11 -29.10
C ASP A 18 4.13 -0.31 -29.31
N ASP A 19 3.65 -1.56 -29.34
CA ASP A 19 2.22 -1.86 -29.48
C ASP A 19 1.43 -1.36 -28.28
N LEU A 20 1.85 -1.70 -27.05
CA LEU A 20 1.14 -1.26 -25.85
C LEU A 20 1.25 0.25 -25.64
N SER A 21 2.43 0.85 -25.78
CA SER A 21 2.63 2.30 -25.60
C SER A 21 1.81 3.09 -26.62
N SER A 22 1.82 2.69 -27.90
CA SER A 22 0.98 3.30 -28.94
C SER A 22 -0.51 3.15 -28.61
N CYS A 23 -0.90 2.01 -28.04
CA CYS A 23 -2.27 1.79 -27.61
C CYS A 23 -2.69 2.78 -26.52
N LEU A 24 -1.92 2.89 -25.44
CA LEU A 24 -2.21 3.78 -24.32
C LEU A 24 -2.20 5.26 -24.74
N LEU A 25 -1.28 5.63 -25.64
CA LEU A 25 -1.18 6.99 -26.20
C LEU A 25 -2.26 7.29 -27.25
N SER A 26 -3.01 6.29 -27.72
CA SER A 26 -4.08 6.48 -28.71
C SER A 26 -5.33 7.15 -28.13
N VAL A 27 -5.51 7.12 -26.80
CA VAL A 27 -6.62 7.81 -26.14
C VAL A 27 -6.44 9.32 -26.32
N PRO A 28 -7.36 10.00 -27.02
CA PRO A 28 -7.23 11.42 -27.26
C PRO A 28 -7.43 12.20 -25.97
N TYR A 29 -6.61 13.22 -25.78
CA TYR A 29 -6.80 14.22 -24.74
C TYR A 29 -8.21 14.82 -24.77
N SER A 30 -8.84 14.97 -23.60
CA SER A 30 -10.15 15.59 -23.42
C SER A 30 -10.12 16.71 -22.38
N GLU A 31 -10.38 17.94 -22.83
CA GLU A 31 -10.48 19.12 -21.95
C GLU A 31 -11.62 18.96 -20.93
N THR A 32 -12.73 18.32 -21.32
CA THR A 32 -13.86 18.04 -20.41
C THR A 32 -13.45 17.08 -19.30
N VAL A 33 -12.76 15.98 -19.63
CA VAL A 33 -12.27 15.04 -18.60
C VAL A 33 -11.30 15.74 -17.65
N LYS A 34 -10.38 16.57 -18.16
CA LYS A 34 -9.49 17.37 -17.31
C LYS A 34 -10.28 18.27 -16.36
N ALA A 35 -11.27 19.01 -16.86
CA ALA A 35 -12.07 19.94 -16.08
C ALA A 35 -12.88 19.23 -14.98
N ASP A 36 -13.58 18.15 -15.33
CA ASP A 36 -14.42 17.38 -14.41
C ASP A 36 -13.58 16.71 -13.31
N THR A 37 -12.41 16.17 -13.67
CA THR A 37 -11.46 15.61 -12.70
C THR A 37 -10.91 16.69 -11.77
N LEU A 38 -10.53 17.86 -12.29
CA LEU A 38 -10.06 18.98 -11.45
C LEU A 38 -11.13 19.46 -10.48
N GLU A 39 -12.38 19.58 -10.92
CA GLU A 39 -13.51 19.95 -10.06
C GLU A 39 -13.68 18.93 -8.93
N THR A 40 -13.70 17.64 -9.28
CA THR A 40 -13.84 16.54 -8.32
C THR A 40 -12.69 16.54 -7.30
N LEU A 41 -11.44 16.65 -7.76
CA LEU A 41 -10.27 16.66 -6.89
C LEU A 41 -10.27 17.88 -5.95
N ARG A 42 -10.63 19.07 -6.46
CA ARG A 42 -10.74 20.29 -5.63
C ARG A 42 -11.82 20.17 -4.56
N ALA A 43 -12.90 19.42 -4.82
CA ALA A 43 -13.95 19.17 -3.84
C ALA A 43 -13.52 18.18 -2.74
N ILE A 44 -12.74 17.15 -3.07
CA ILE A 44 -12.37 16.09 -2.13
C ILE A 44 -11.09 16.35 -1.33
N ILE A 45 -10.08 17.02 -1.92
CA ILE A 45 -8.77 17.31 -1.31
C ILE A 45 -8.86 17.95 0.09
N PRO A 46 -9.77 18.89 0.37
CA PRO A 46 -9.90 19.46 1.71
C PRO A 46 -10.21 18.43 2.81
N SER A 47 -10.68 17.24 2.45
CA SER A 47 -10.97 16.14 3.36
C SER A 47 -9.75 15.25 3.65
N TYR A 48 -8.64 15.44 2.93
CA TYR A 48 -7.41 14.67 3.17
C TYR A 48 -6.75 15.09 4.49
N VAL A 49 -6.63 14.13 5.41
CA VAL A 49 -6.19 14.39 6.80
C VAL A 49 -4.80 15.00 6.91
N PHE A 50 -3.92 14.76 5.93
CA PHE A 50 -2.55 15.29 5.91
C PHE A 50 -2.34 16.45 4.94
N VAL A 51 -3.39 17.04 4.33
CA VAL A 51 -3.24 18.10 3.30
C VAL A 51 -2.33 19.25 3.75
N ASP A 52 -2.37 19.62 5.02
CA ASP A 52 -1.52 20.67 5.59
C ASP A 52 -0.09 20.17 5.88
N SER A 53 0.01 18.95 6.42
CA SER A 53 1.29 18.33 6.77
C SER A 53 2.14 17.96 5.55
N VAL A 54 1.52 17.60 4.42
CA VAL A 54 2.26 17.34 3.16
C VAL A 54 2.71 18.64 2.51
N GLN A 55 1.99 19.75 2.72
CA GLN A 55 2.42 21.06 2.24
C GLN A 55 3.60 21.59 3.06
N GLN A 56 3.56 21.38 4.37
CA GLN A 56 4.63 21.76 5.29
C GLN A 56 4.85 20.64 6.31
N SER A 57 5.82 19.77 6.02
CA SER A 57 6.18 18.68 6.93
C SER A 57 6.55 19.20 8.31
N ALA A 58 5.99 18.57 9.35
CA ALA A 58 6.35 18.83 10.73
C ALA A 58 7.76 18.31 11.08
N ASP A 59 8.26 17.36 10.29
CA ASP A 59 9.60 16.79 10.41
C ASP A 59 10.26 16.72 9.02
N PRO A 60 10.73 17.87 8.49
CA PRO A 60 11.31 17.92 7.14
C PRO A 60 12.66 17.22 7.04
N VAL A 61 13.27 16.80 8.16
CA VAL A 61 14.53 16.05 8.16
C VAL A 61 14.28 14.59 7.82
N HIS A 62 13.25 13.99 8.41
CA HIS A 62 12.94 12.57 8.21
C HIS A 62 11.83 12.34 7.17
N ILE A 63 10.91 13.30 7.00
CA ILE A 63 9.80 13.25 6.03
C ILE A 63 9.84 14.52 5.18
N PRO A 64 10.72 14.59 4.16
CA PRO A 64 10.97 15.81 3.38
C PRO A 64 9.89 16.10 2.31
N ILE A 65 8.61 15.98 2.67
CA ILE A 65 7.48 16.21 1.78
C ILE A 65 7.10 17.70 1.79
N SER A 66 6.89 18.26 0.59
CA SER A 66 6.50 19.66 0.37
C SER A 66 5.61 19.80 -0.86
N VAL A 67 4.39 19.27 -0.77
CA VAL A 67 3.40 19.23 -1.86
C VAL A 67 2.24 20.17 -1.56
N ASN A 68 2.10 21.24 -2.36
CA ASN A 68 0.90 22.07 -2.34
C ASN A 68 -0.09 21.58 -3.41
N LEU A 69 -1.05 20.74 -3.01
CA LEU A 69 -1.99 20.11 -3.93
C LEU A 69 -2.76 21.13 -4.79
N GLN A 70 -3.23 22.23 -4.21
CA GLN A 70 -3.98 23.25 -4.97
C GLN A 70 -3.12 23.90 -6.06
N SER A 71 -1.88 24.27 -5.73
CA SER A 71 -0.97 24.89 -6.68
C SER A 71 -0.57 23.90 -7.77
N SER A 72 -0.34 22.63 -7.42
CA SER A 72 -0.06 21.57 -8.39
C SER A 72 -1.26 21.30 -9.32
N LEU A 73 -2.50 21.32 -8.81
CA LEU A 73 -3.68 21.23 -9.66
C LEU A 73 -3.81 22.43 -10.62
N ASN A 74 -3.43 23.64 -10.20
CA ASN A 74 -3.40 24.80 -11.10
C ASN A 74 -2.34 24.62 -12.21
N VAL A 75 -1.20 23.99 -11.91
CA VAL A 75 -0.21 23.63 -12.93
C VAL A 75 -0.83 22.66 -13.95
N ILE A 76 -1.50 21.61 -13.50
CA ILE A 76 -2.19 20.65 -14.38
C ILE A 76 -3.26 21.34 -15.23
N GLU A 77 -4.08 22.21 -14.63
CA GLU A 77 -5.12 22.98 -15.34
C GLU A 77 -4.54 23.82 -16.48
N SER A 78 -3.40 24.48 -16.24
CA SER A 78 -2.71 25.33 -17.21
C SER A 78 -1.88 24.57 -18.25
N THR A 79 -1.63 23.27 -18.02
CA THR A 79 -0.81 22.44 -18.90
C THR A 79 -1.65 21.91 -20.07
N THR A 80 -1.07 21.95 -21.27
CA THR A 80 -1.64 21.30 -22.45
C THR A 80 -1.03 19.91 -22.59
N TYR A 81 -1.89 18.90 -22.76
CA TYR A 81 -1.47 17.50 -22.88
C TYR A 81 -1.67 16.98 -24.29
N THR A 82 -0.80 16.06 -24.70
CA THR A 82 -0.83 15.43 -26.02
C THR A 82 -1.80 14.25 -26.11
N SER A 83 -1.90 13.48 -25.04
CA SER A 83 -2.80 12.32 -24.91
C SER A 83 -3.55 12.34 -23.57
N ASP A 84 -4.57 11.51 -23.42
CA ASP A 84 -5.16 11.26 -22.10
C ASP A 84 -4.14 10.61 -21.17
N ALA A 85 -3.29 9.70 -21.64
CA ALA A 85 -2.27 9.04 -20.82
C ALA A 85 -1.34 10.05 -20.12
N ASP A 86 -0.94 11.12 -20.83
CA ASP A 86 -0.12 12.20 -20.26
C ASP A 86 -0.87 12.98 -19.17
N LEU A 87 -2.16 13.28 -19.39
CA LEU A 87 -3.01 13.94 -18.42
C LEU A 87 -3.19 13.08 -17.16
N GLN A 88 -3.55 11.81 -17.34
CA GLN A 88 -3.79 10.88 -16.24
C GLN A 88 -2.50 10.61 -15.46
N GLN A 89 -1.35 10.55 -16.14
CA GLN A 89 -0.05 10.45 -15.50
C GLN A 89 0.30 11.69 -14.67
N ALA A 90 -0.09 12.89 -15.10
CA ALA A 90 0.14 14.10 -14.32
C ALA A 90 -0.61 14.08 -12.98
N PHE A 91 -1.86 13.61 -12.96
CA PHE A 91 -2.61 13.39 -11.71
C PHE A 91 -1.97 12.28 -10.86
N ALA A 92 -1.66 11.12 -11.44
CA ALA A 92 -1.03 10.02 -10.73
C ALA A 92 0.30 10.43 -10.09
N SER A 93 1.14 11.18 -10.81
CA SER A 93 2.44 11.67 -10.33
C SER A 93 2.30 12.71 -9.23
N LEU A 94 1.26 13.54 -9.26
CA LEU A 94 0.98 14.48 -8.18
C LEU A 94 0.65 13.73 -6.88
N PHE A 95 -0.26 12.77 -6.95
CA PHE A 95 -0.67 12.03 -5.76
C PHE A 95 0.42 11.07 -5.26
N ALA A 96 1.28 10.55 -6.14
CA ALA A 96 2.43 9.74 -5.73
C ALA A 96 3.41 10.53 -4.84
N GLN A 97 3.54 11.85 -5.03
CA GLN A 97 4.40 12.71 -4.18
C GLN A 97 3.86 12.87 -2.75
N LEU A 98 2.63 12.44 -2.47
CA LEU A 98 2.09 12.43 -1.11
C LEU A 98 2.68 11.31 -0.25
N GLU A 99 3.31 10.30 -0.89
CA GLU A 99 3.95 9.18 -0.22
C GLU A 99 2.98 8.51 0.78
N ASP A 100 1.77 8.24 0.28
CA ASP A 100 0.63 7.83 1.09
C ASP A 100 -0.19 6.74 0.37
N ALA A 101 -0.04 5.49 0.83
CA ALA A 101 -0.79 4.35 0.28
C ALA A 101 -2.32 4.51 0.36
N HIS A 102 -2.85 5.36 1.24
CA HIS A 102 -4.29 5.58 1.39
C HIS A 102 -4.81 6.77 0.58
N THR A 103 -3.93 7.57 -0.02
CA THR A 103 -4.31 8.76 -0.81
C THR A 103 -3.60 8.75 -2.15
N ARG A 104 -4.18 8.00 -3.11
CA ARG A 104 -3.62 7.80 -4.45
C ARG A 104 -4.61 8.25 -5.52
N TYR A 105 -4.07 8.60 -6.69
CA TYR A 105 -4.85 8.77 -7.90
C TYR A 105 -4.65 7.54 -8.79
N THR A 106 -5.69 6.72 -8.91
CA THR A 106 -5.72 5.60 -9.85
C THR A 106 -6.25 6.13 -11.18
N LYS A 107 -5.51 5.90 -12.26
CA LYS A 107 -5.96 6.27 -13.62
C LYS A 107 -7.25 5.51 -13.99
N PRO A 108 -8.00 5.98 -15.01
CA PRO A 108 -9.20 5.30 -15.49
C PRO A 108 -8.99 3.80 -15.73
N LEU A 109 -10.03 3.01 -15.46
CA LEU A 109 -9.93 1.54 -15.49
C LEU A 109 -9.47 0.99 -16.84
N ASP A 110 -10.10 1.45 -17.92
CA ASP A 110 -9.74 1.11 -19.29
C ASP A 110 -9.03 2.31 -19.92
N PRO A 111 -7.83 2.14 -20.52
CA PRO A 111 -7.03 0.90 -20.62
C PRO A 111 -6.03 0.70 -19.47
N TYR A 112 -5.90 1.65 -18.55
CA TYR A 112 -4.70 1.75 -17.71
C TYR A 112 -4.59 0.69 -16.62
N CYS A 113 -5.69 0.29 -15.99
CA CYS A 113 -5.64 -0.72 -14.93
C CYS A 113 -5.36 -2.13 -15.45
N ALA A 114 -5.67 -2.38 -16.72
CA ALA A 114 -5.39 -3.64 -17.40
C ALA A 114 -3.96 -3.71 -17.97
N ALA A 115 -3.20 -2.61 -17.97
CA ALA A 115 -1.92 -2.51 -18.65
C ALA A 115 -0.72 -2.47 -17.69
N SER A 116 0.34 -3.19 -18.03
CA SER A 116 1.63 -3.11 -17.34
C SER A 116 2.80 -3.19 -18.34
N PHE A 117 3.93 -2.53 -18.04
CA PHE A 117 5.20 -2.83 -18.70
C PHE A 117 6.09 -3.64 -17.77
N VAL A 118 6.64 -4.74 -18.25
CA VAL A 118 7.37 -5.71 -17.43
C VAL A 118 8.72 -6.07 -18.04
N LEU A 119 9.67 -6.44 -17.18
CA LEU A 119 10.95 -7.04 -17.57
C LEU A 119 10.96 -8.54 -17.19
N PRO A 120 11.69 -9.40 -17.91
CA PRO A 120 11.71 -10.85 -17.67
C PRO A 120 12.58 -11.26 -16.46
N PHE A 121 12.78 -10.36 -15.50
CA PHE A 121 13.59 -10.56 -14.32
C PHE A 121 13.14 -9.62 -13.19
N ASN A 122 13.48 -9.99 -11.98
CA ASN A 122 13.43 -9.12 -10.81
C ASN A 122 14.85 -8.79 -10.35
N PHE A 123 14.98 -7.75 -9.54
CA PHE A 123 16.18 -7.56 -8.73
C PHE A 123 15.97 -8.19 -7.36
N TYR A 124 17.06 -8.52 -6.70
CA TYR A 124 17.10 -8.66 -5.25
C TYR A 124 18.34 -7.96 -4.71
N SER A 125 18.25 -7.46 -3.49
CA SER A 125 19.36 -6.77 -2.86
C SER A 125 20.00 -7.61 -1.75
N ARG A 126 21.31 -7.46 -1.56
CA ARG A 126 22.03 -8.01 -0.41
C ARG A 126 22.97 -6.95 0.15
N VAL A 127 23.03 -6.89 1.48
CA VAL A 127 24.05 -6.13 2.21
C VAL A 127 25.19 -7.08 2.54
N SER A 128 26.38 -6.85 2.00
CA SER A 128 27.53 -7.75 2.17
C SER A 128 28.54 -7.19 3.16
N GLY A 129 28.54 -7.69 4.41
CA GLY A 129 29.58 -7.50 5.44
C GLY A 129 29.79 -6.06 5.97
N ASN A 130 29.74 -5.07 5.09
CA ASN A 130 29.70 -3.64 5.37
C ASN A 130 28.27 -3.14 5.08
N PRO A 131 27.54 -2.61 6.08
CA PRO A 131 26.22 -2.02 5.91
C PRO A 131 26.13 -0.95 4.81
N ALA A 132 27.25 -0.30 4.46
CA ALA A 132 27.32 0.70 3.40
C ALA A 132 27.45 0.14 1.98
N GLN A 133 27.45 -1.18 1.79
CA GLN A 133 27.59 -1.82 0.47
C GLN A 133 26.37 -2.70 0.15
N GLN A 134 25.28 -2.04 -0.25
CA GLN A 134 24.13 -2.70 -0.85
C GLN A 134 24.47 -3.06 -2.30
N LYS A 135 24.24 -4.32 -2.67
CA LYS A 135 24.46 -4.85 -4.02
C LYS A 135 23.17 -5.42 -4.58
N PHE A 136 22.97 -5.25 -5.88
CA PHE A 136 21.81 -5.75 -6.62
C PHE A 136 22.21 -6.91 -7.50
N PHE A 137 21.30 -7.86 -7.64
CA PHE A 137 21.52 -9.03 -8.45
C PHE A 137 20.27 -9.32 -9.28
N LEU A 138 20.48 -9.85 -10.48
CA LEU A 138 19.40 -10.34 -11.32
C LEU A 138 18.85 -11.66 -10.79
N LYS A 139 17.52 -11.80 -10.82
CA LYS A 139 16.80 -13.07 -10.72
C LYS A 139 15.90 -13.21 -11.94
N ILE A 140 16.27 -14.08 -12.87
CA ILE A 140 15.47 -14.33 -14.08
C ILE A 140 14.13 -14.96 -13.69
N ARG A 141 13.04 -14.43 -14.26
CA ARG A 141 11.68 -14.94 -14.09
C ARG A 141 11.36 -15.85 -15.27
N GLN A 142 11.61 -17.16 -15.11
CA GLN A 142 11.48 -18.13 -16.22
C GLN A 142 10.08 -18.13 -16.83
N GLU A 143 9.06 -17.94 -16.01
CA GLU A 143 7.67 -17.83 -16.39
C GLU A 143 7.34 -16.62 -17.26
N LEU A 144 8.16 -15.56 -17.23
CA LEU A 144 8.07 -14.42 -18.14
C LEU A 144 9.04 -14.52 -19.31
N LEU A 145 10.13 -15.28 -19.16
CA LEU A 145 11.21 -15.35 -20.12
C LEU A 145 10.75 -15.94 -21.46
N ASP A 146 9.97 -17.02 -21.45
CA ASP A 146 9.50 -17.66 -22.68
C ASP A 146 8.64 -16.69 -23.51
N HIS A 147 7.70 -15.99 -22.86
CA HIS A 147 6.88 -14.95 -23.49
C HIS A 147 7.71 -13.76 -23.99
N TYR A 148 8.73 -13.37 -23.24
CA TYR A 148 9.65 -12.32 -23.66
C TYR A 148 10.41 -12.71 -24.94
N LEU A 149 10.89 -13.95 -25.02
CA LEU A 149 11.68 -14.43 -26.16
C LEU A 149 10.86 -14.62 -27.45
N ASP A 150 9.54 -14.73 -27.34
CA ASP A 150 8.62 -14.70 -28.49
C ASP A 150 8.54 -13.29 -29.13
N LEU A 151 8.78 -12.24 -28.34
CA LEU A 151 8.67 -10.84 -28.78
C LEU A 151 10.03 -10.22 -29.13
N TYR A 152 11.08 -10.62 -28.43
CA TYR A 152 12.40 -10.01 -28.52
C TYR A 152 13.51 -11.05 -28.64
N PRO A 153 14.61 -10.75 -29.35
CA PRO A 153 15.77 -11.62 -29.34
C PRO A 153 16.37 -11.75 -27.93
N PRO A 154 17.09 -12.84 -27.64
CA PRO A 154 17.79 -12.99 -26.37
C PRO A 154 18.69 -11.79 -26.07
N PHE A 155 18.55 -11.22 -24.87
CA PHE A 155 19.39 -10.11 -24.39
C PHE A 155 20.72 -10.58 -23.79
N TYR A 156 20.95 -11.89 -23.77
CA TYR A 156 22.15 -12.54 -23.28
C TYR A 156 22.52 -13.75 -24.15
N SER A 157 23.82 -14.03 -24.26
CA SER A 157 24.35 -15.23 -24.95
C SER A 157 24.58 -16.42 -24.01
N SER A 158 24.64 -16.17 -22.70
CA SER A 158 24.84 -17.13 -21.61
C SER A 158 24.02 -16.69 -20.40
N SER A 159 23.69 -17.59 -19.47
CA SER A 159 22.90 -17.21 -18.29
C SER A 159 23.55 -16.05 -17.52
N VAL A 160 22.78 -14.99 -17.29
CA VAL A 160 23.13 -13.83 -16.45
C VAL A 160 22.40 -13.86 -15.11
N ASP A 161 21.69 -14.96 -14.82
CA ASP A 161 20.99 -15.14 -13.56
C ASP A 161 21.96 -15.10 -12.38
N GLY A 162 21.61 -14.34 -11.34
CA GLY A 162 22.46 -14.09 -10.19
C GLY A 162 23.66 -13.16 -10.42
N PHE A 163 23.82 -12.57 -11.61
CA PHE A 163 24.90 -11.59 -11.84
C PHE A 163 24.61 -10.30 -11.06
N GLN A 164 25.68 -9.65 -10.58
CA GLN A 164 25.56 -8.36 -9.90
C GLN A 164 25.24 -7.27 -10.93
N VAL A 165 24.25 -6.43 -10.67
CA VAL A 165 23.92 -5.26 -11.49
C VAL A 165 24.78 -4.11 -11.01
N MET A 166 25.62 -3.59 -11.90
CA MET A 166 26.55 -2.49 -11.60
C MET A 166 25.93 -1.15 -11.95
N THR A 167 25.37 -1.03 -13.14
CA THR A 167 24.74 0.20 -13.62
C THR A 167 23.47 -0.09 -14.41
N ILE A 168 22.51 0.82 -14.36
CA ILE A 168 21.28 0.86 -15.15
C ILE A 168 21.28 2.20 -15.91
N ASP A 169 21.19 2.15 -17.24
CA ASP A 169 21.20 3.31 -18.14
C ASP A 169 22.38 4.29 -17.88
N GLY A 170 23.53 3.73 -17.49
CA GLY A 170 24.75 4.48 -17.20
C GLY A 170 24.85 5.06 -15.79
N GLU A 171 23.80 4.93 -14.98
CA GLU A 171 23.79 5.30 -13.56
C GLU A 171 24.09 4.10 -12.66
N ASP A 172 24.73 4.31 -11.51
CA ASP A 172 24.90 3.27 -10.48
C ASP A 172 23.56 2.61 -10.13
N ALA A 173 23.51 1.27 -10.05
CA ALA A 173 22.26 0.54 -9.93
C ALA A 173 21.45 0.91 -8.68
N VAL A 174 22.12 1.15 -7.54
CA VAL A 174 21.45 1.56 -6.29
C VAL A 174 20.82 2.94 -6.48
N SER A 175 21.57 3.84 -7.10
CA SER A 175 21.13 5.22 -7.35
C SER A 175 19.96 5.27 -8.33
N ALA A 176 20.01 4.50 -9.43
CA ALA A 176 18.94 4.42 -10.42
C ALA A 176 17.62 3.93 -9.82
N ILE A 177 17.66 2.83 -9.04
CA ILE A 177 16.47 2.29 -8.36
C ILE A 177 16.01 3.25 -7.26
N GLY A 178 16.95 3.86 -6.54
CA GLY A 178 16.67 4.82 -5.47
C GLY A 178 15.99 6.10 -5.97
N ASN A 179 16.43 6.64 -7.10
CA ASN A 179 15.80 7.77 -7.76
C ASN A 179 14.38 7.40 -8.20
N PHE A 180 14.21 6.24 -8.80
CA PHE A 180 12.89 5.73 -9.18
C PHE A 180 11.95 5.59 -7.96
N ALA A 181 12.44 5.00 -6.85
CA ALA A 181 11.66 4.87 -5.62
C ALA A 181 11.21 6.24 -5.08
N ASN A 182 12.09 7.24 -5.15
CA ASN A 182 11.80 8.59 -4.70
C ASN A 182 10.78 9.32 -5.59
N SER A 183 10.87 9.14 -6.91
CA SER A 183 10.04 9.90 -7.86
C SER A 183 8.71 9.23 -8.22
N SER A 184 8.58 7.93 -8.00
CA SER A 184 7.55 7.14 -8.68
C SER A 184 6.93 6.02 -7.84
N VAL A 185 7.37 5.84 -6.58
CA VAL A 185 6.73 4.92 -5.63
C VAL A 185 6.04 5.75 -4.54
N GLY A 186 4.71 5.87 -4.60
CA GLY A 186 3.94 6.75 -3.71
C GLY A 186 3.32 6.08 -2.49
N TYR A 187 3.89 4.98 -1.98
CA TYR A 187 3.22 4.12 -1.00
C TYR A 187 3.57 4.40 0.48
N SER A 188 4.75 4.93 0.77
CA SER A 188 5.19 5.14 2.15
C SER A 188 6.03 6.40 2.28
N LYS A 189 5.85 7.10 3.40
CA LYS A 189 6.68 8.26 3.77
C LYS A 189 8.11 7.84 4.10
N ASP A 190 8.32 6.58 4.46
CA ASP A 190 9.65 6.02 4.63
C ASP A 190 10.27 5.70 3.26
N TYR A 191 11.45 6.27 3.01
CA TYR A 191 12.19 6.03 1.77
C TYR A 191 12.60 4.56 1.61
N SER A 192 13.02 3.89 2.69
CA SER A 192 13.49 2.50 2.64
C SER A 192 12.36 1.54 2.28
N ALA A 193 11.16 1.77 2.78
CA ALA A 193 9.95 1.04 2.40
C ALA A 193 9.66 1.16 0.89
N ARG A 194 9.68 2.38 0.36
CA ARG A 194 9.53 2.63 -1.09
C ARG A 194 10.64 1.98 -1.91
N PHE A 195 11.86 2.02 -1.40
CA PHE A 195 13.02 1.40 -2.03
C PHE A 195 12.84 -0.12 -2.13
N ASN A 196 12.44 -0.78 -1.05
CA ASN A 196 12.17 -2.22 -1.03
C ASN A 196 11.04 -2.60 -1.99
N LEU A 197 9.96 -1.81 -2.05
CA LEU A 197 8.90 -1.97 -3.05
C LEU A 197 9.42 -1.89 -4.49
N ALA A 198 10.36 -0.97 -4.76
CA ALA A 198 10.94 -0.84 -6.08
C ALA A 198 11.80 -2.07 -6.45
N VAL A 199 12.60 -2.57 -5.51
CA VAL A 199 13.59 -3.61 -5.77
C VAL A 199 12.97 -4.98 -6.02
N ASP A 200 12.28 -5.52 -5.02
CA ASP A 200 11.80 -6.91 -5.03
C ASP A 200 10.36 -7.03 -4.53
N GLY A 201 9.69 -5.90 -4.23
CA GLY A 201 8.30 -5.92 -3.76
C GLY A 201 8.15 -6.60 -2.41
N TYR A 202 9.12 -6.38 -1.50
CA TYR A 202 9.26 -7.09 -0.23
C TYR A 202 9.42 -8.60 -0.42
N GLY A 203 10.38 -8.99 -1.26
CA GLY A 203 10.63 -10.40 -1.56
C GLY A 203 9.53 -11.09 -2.36
N GLY A 204 8.65 -10.30 -2.98
CA GLY A 204 7.65 -10.73 -3.95
C GLY A 204 6.24 -10.92 -3.40
N ASP A 205 5.93 -10.39 -2.22
CA ASP A 205 4.52 -10.23 -1.84
C ASP A 205 3.83 -9.22 -2.75
N PHE A 206 4.59 -8.30 -3.37
CA PHE A 206 4.13 -7.37 -4.38
C PHE A 206 4.98 -7.49 -5.66
N PRO A 207 4.42 -7.12 -6.82
CA PRO A 207 5.22 -6.90 -8.02
C PRO A 207 6.31 -5.85 -7.73
N PRO A 208 7.59 -6.15 -7.99
CA PRO A 208 8.67 -5.18 -7.81
C PRO A 208 8.43 -3.99 -8.72
N MET A 209 8.11 -2.84 -8.11
CA MET A 209 7.62 -1.70 -8.85
C MET A 209 8.64 -1.20 -9.85
N PHE A 210 9.95 -1.46 -9.68
CA PHE A 210 11.00 -1.13 -10.65
C PHE A 210 10.92 -1.94 -11.94
N THR A 211 10.71 -3.25 -11.88
CA THR A 211 10.68 -4.11 -13.07
C THR A 211 9.26 -4.43 -13.54
N TRP A 212 8.24 -3.99 -12.78
CA TRP A 212 6.83 -4.08 -13.10
C TRP A 212 6.16 -2.70 -13.00
N ARG A 213 5.82 -2.10 -14.15
CA ARG A 213 5.19 -0.77 -14.25
C ARG A 213 3.69 -0.88 -14.48
N ASN A 214 2.91 -0.97 -13.40
CA ASN A 214 1.46 -0.99 -13.52
C ASN A 214 0.94 0.39 -13.96
N GLN A 215 0.23 0.45 -15.08
CA GLN A 215 -0.16 1.70 -15.71
C GLN A 215 -1.30 2.42 -14.99
N SER A 216 -1.98 1.78 -14.02
CA SER A 216 -2.95 2.45 -13.15
C SER A 216 -2.33 3.52 -12.25
N LEU A 217 -1.03 3.40 -11.94
CA LEU A 217 -0.31 4.30 -11.03
C LEU A 217 0.97 4.86 -11.64
N GLN A 218 1.71 4.06 -12.40
CA GLN A 218 3.03 4.39 -12.95
C GLN A 218 2.93 4.82 -14.41
N GLY A 219 3.95 5.55 -14.87
CA GLY A 219 4.06 5.98 -16.26
C GLY A 219 4.49 4.87 -17.21
N ILE A 220 4.31 5.14 -18.50
CA ILE A 220 4.97 4.39 -19.57
C ILE A 220 6.49 4.60 -19.38
N PRO A 221 7.33 3.54 -19.41
CA PRO A 221 8.78 3.71 -19.36
C PRO A 221 9.25 4.70 -20.43
N GLU A 222 10.06 5.70 -20.08
CA GLU A 222 10.46 6.74 -21.04
C GLU A 222 11.31 6.19 -22.21
N GLN A 223 12.03 5.09 -21.96
CA GLN A 223 12.85 4.40 -22.93
C GLN A 223 12.35 2.97 -23.11
N GLN A 224 12.22 2.55 -24.36
CA GLN A 224 11.86 1.17 -24.73
C GLN A 224 12.89 0.15 -24.24
N THR A 225 14.17 0.50 -24.33
CA THR A 225 15.30 -0.39 -24.04
C THR A 225 16.04 0.10 -22.81
N MET A 226 16.20 -0.77 -21.82
CA MET A 226 17.07 -0.58 -20.66
C MET A 226 18.44 -1.19 -20.93
N SER A 227 19.51 -0.45 -20.65
CA SER A 227 20.88 -0.94 -20.73
C SER A 227 21.44 -1.20 -19.33
N MET A 228 22.00 -2.38 -19.10
CA MET A 228 22.64 -2.71 -17.83
C MET A 228 24.07 -3.20 -18.04
N VAL A 229 24.96 -2.81 -17.13
CA VAL A 229 26.25 -3.48 -16.96
C VAL A 229 26.11 -4.46 -15.80
N VAL A 230 26.36 -5.73 -16.09
CA VAL A 230 26.28 -6.81 -15.11
C VAL A 230 27.65 -7.47 -14.92
N GLN A 231 27.91 -7.97 -13.71
CA GLN A 231 29.16 -8.61 -13.35
C GLN A 231 28.91 -10.06 -12.89
N SER A 232 29.64 -11.01 -13.49
CA SER A 232 29.59 -12.42 -13.11
C SER A 232 30.27 -12.66 -11.77
N SER A 233 30.06 -13.85 -11.18
CA SER A 233 30.78 -14.27 -9.97
C SER A 233 32.31 -14.36 -10.14
N ALA A 234 32.79 -14.46 -11.39
CA ALA A 234 34.21 -14.42 -11.72
C ALA A 234 34.77 -12.99 -11.83
N GLY A 235 33.92 -11.95 -11.71
CA GLY A 235 34.31 -10.55 -11.85
C GLY A 235 34.35 -10.03 -13.28
N GLU A 236 33.79 -10.80 -14.24
CA GLU A 236 33.72 -10.40 -15.65
C GLU A 236 32.49 -9.54 -15.90
N ASN A 237 32.66 -8.39 -16.55
CA ASN A 237 31.57 -7.49 -16.88
C ASN A 237 31.02 -7.77 -18.28
N SER A 238 29.71 -7.71 -18.43
CA SER A 238 29.02 -7.69 -19.72
C SER A 238 27.95 -6.60 -19.74
N THR A 239 27.63 -6.10 -20.93
CA THR A 239 26.52 -5.19 -21.14
C THR A 239 25.36 -5.95 -21.75
N ILE A 240 24.18 -5.82 -21.15
CA ILE A 240 22.93 -6.37 -21.67
C ILE A 240 21.98 -5.23 -22.01
N GLN A 241 21.14 -5.45 -23.02
CA GLN A 241 20.09 -4.52 -23.42
C GLN A 241 18.77 -5.27 -23.46
N VAL A 242 17.80 -4.80 -22.69
CA VAL A 242 16.53 -5.49 -22.49
C VAL A 242 15.41 -4.53 -22.82
N ASN A 243 14.46 -4.97 -23.65
CA ASN A 243 13.29 -4.16 -23.95
C ASN A 243 12.25 -4.36 -22.85
N TRP A 244 11.42 -3.35 -22.64
CA TRP A 244 10.17 -3.54 -21.91
C TRP A 244 9.21 -4.40 -22.73
N MET A 245 8.54 -5.34 -22.08
CA MET A 245 7.41 -6.09 -22.66
C MET A 245 6.11 -5.47 -22.16
N GLY A 246 5.13 -5.30 -23.03
CA GLY A 246 3.78 -4.91 -22.64
C GLY A 246 2.96 -6.12 -22.22
N VAL A 247 2.21 -5.97 -21.13
CA VAL A 247 1.20 -6.94 -20.66
C VAL A 247 -0.16 -6.24 -20.61
N PHE A 248 -1.19 -6.86 -21.19
CA PHE A 248 -2.56 -6.37 -21.18
C PHE A 248 -3.54 -7.47 -20.75
N ASP A 249 -4.20 -7.30 -19.59
CA ASP A 249 -5.19 -8.25 -19.05
C ASP A 249 -6.62 -7.73 -19.25
N GLU A 250 -7.31 -8.17 -20.31
CA GLU A 250 -8.71 -7.81 -20.52
C GLU A 250 -9.69 -8.42 -19.49
N PHE A 251 -9.25 -9.47 -18.79
CA PHE A 251 -10.06 -10.20 -17.80
C PHE A 251 -9.80 -9.73 -16.37
N TYR A 252 -8.99 -8.67 -16.18
CA TYR A 252 -8.76 -8.09 -14.87
C TYR A 252 -10.12 -7.79 -14.20
N PRO A 253 -10.47 -8.46 -13.08
CA PRO A 253 -11.82 -8.44 -12.54
C PRO A 253 -12.11 -7.08 -11.92
N LEU A 254 -12.64 -6.17 -12.72
CA LEU A 254 -13.03 -4.84 -12.29
C LEU A 254 -14.46 -4.84 -11.77
N ASN A 255 -14.72 -5.54 -10.66
CA ASN A 255 -15.95 -5.29 -9.93
C ASN A 255 -15.79 -3.98 -9.14
N ILE A 256 -16.54 -2.95 -9.52
CA ILE A 256 -16.54 -1.62 -8.89
C ILE A 256 -16.73 -1.69 -7.36
N THR A 257 -17.37 -2.75 -6.85
CA THR A 257 -17.53 -3.01 -5.40
C THR A 257 -16.23 -3.42 -4.69
N ASP A 258 -15.27 -3.98 -5.40
CA ASP A 258 -13.94 -4.30 -4.85
C ASP A 258 -13.02 -3.07 -4.85
N VAL A 259 -13.37 -2.01 -5.60
CA VAL A 259 -12.66 -0.73 -5.63
C VAL A 259 -12.77 0.03 -4.29
N GLY A 260 -13.77 -0.29 -3.46
CA GLY A 260 -13.90 0.22 -2.09
C GLY A 260 -13.10 -0.55 -1.03
N LYS A 261 -12.50 -1.70 -1.38
CA LYS A 261 -11.66 -2.55 -0.51
C LYS A 261 -10.18 -2.53 -0.93
N VAL A 262 -9.78 -1.51 -1.69
CA VAL A 262 -8.49 -1.42 -2.40
C VAL A 262 -7.35 -1.13 -1.42
N GLY A 263 -6.82 -2.20 -0.82
CA GLY A 263 -5.58 -2.17 -0.06
C GLY A 263 -4.33 -2.22 -0.94
N VAL A 264 -3.17 -2.23 -0.28
CA VAL A 264 -1.84 -2.40 -0.90
C VAL A 264 -1.77 -3.70 -1.71
N HIS A 265 -2.49 -4.74 -1.27
CA HIS A 265 -2.60 -6.08 -1.87
C HIS A 265 -3.23 -6.12 -3.27
N GLN A 266 -3.70 -4.99 -3.83
CA GLN A 266 -4.23 -5.00 -5.20
C GLN A 266 -3.17 -5.10 -6.30
N LEU A 267 -1.92 -4.69 -6.02
CA LEU A 267 -0.81 -4.95 -6.94
C LEU A 267 -0.58 -6.46 -7.14
N GLU A 268 -0.94 -7.29 -6.15
CA GLU A 268 -0.81 -8.74 -6.20
C GLU A 268 -1.79 -9.41 -7.17
N TYR A 269 -3.00 -8.86 -7.33
CA TYR A 269 -4.04 -9.52 -8.15
C TYR A 269 -3.66 -9.61 -9.62
N PHE A 270 -2.90 -8.63 -10.13
CA PHE A 270 -2.46 -8.63 -11.51
C PHE A 270 -1.39 -9.71 -11.75
N GLU A 271 -0.43 -9.92 -10.84
CA GLU A 271 0.52 -11.04 -10.96
C GLU A 271 -0.17 -12.41 -10.76
N LYS A 272 -1.06 -12.51 -9.76
CA LYS A 272 -1.80 -13.75 -9.47
C LYS A 272 -2.74 -14.15 -10.61
N SER A 273 -3.35 -13.21 -11.35
CA SER A 273 -4.20 -13.53 -12.52
C SER A 273 -3.42 -14.20 -13.65
N PHE A 274 -2.10 -13.99 -13.72
CA PHE A 274 -1.18 -14.63 -14.66
C PHE A 274 -0.50 -15.89 -14.12
N GLY A 275 -0.88 -16.36 -12.92
CA GLY A 275 -0.21 -17.50 -12.28
C GLY A 275 1.23 -17.21 -11.89
N LEU A 276 1.60 -15.92 -11.78
CA LEU A 276 2.89 -15.48 -11.28
C LEU A 276 2.81 -15.47 -9.77
N ASP A 277 3.38 -16.49 -9.13
CA ASP A 277 3.55 -16.53 -7.69
C ASP A 277 4.89 -15.90 -7.32
N SER A 278 4.82 -14.66 -6.85
CA SER A 278 5.96 -13.89 -6.40
C SER A 278 6.24 -14.10 -4.89
N SER A 279 5.33 -14.76 -4.15
CA SER A 279 5.39 -14.86 -2.69
C SER A 279 6.63 -15.65 -2.20
N ARG A 280 7.09 -15.34 -0.97
CA ARG A 280 8.19 -16.07 -0.31
C ARG A 280 7.73 -17.36 0.36
N ASP A 281 6.86 -18.14 -0.28
CA ASP A 281 6.34 -19.44 0.21
C ASP A 281 7.44 -20.43 0.68
N ASN A 282 8.69 -20.24 0.23
CA ASN A 282 9.83 -21.10 0.58
C ASN A 282 10.54 -20.74 1.90
N GLU A 283 10.29 -19.55 2.48
CA GLU A 283 10.93 -19.12 3.74
C GLU A 283 9.97 -19.15 4.94
N GLU A 284 8.68 -19.30 4.67
CA GLU A 284 7.61 -19.35 5.66
C GLU A 284 7.04 -20.79 5.79
N PRO A 285 6.28 -21.09 6.86
CA PRO A 285 5.56 -22.35 6.93
C PRO A 285 4.69 -22.55 5.68
N GLU A 286 4.58 -23.80 5.21
CA GLU A 286 3.81 -24.16 4.02
C GLU A 286 2.39 -23.55 4.09
N GLY A 287 2.05 -22.72 3.09
CA GLY A 287 0.75 -22.07 2.97
C GLY A 287 0.65 -20.65 3.55
N ASN A 288 1.77 -20.00 3.92
CA ASN A 288 1.86 -18.61 4.39
C ASN A 288 0.71 -18.25 5.36
N PRO A 289 0.73 -18.77 6.59
CA PRO A 289 -0.36 -18.57 7.52
C PRO A 289 -0.44 -17.10 7.96
N ASP A 290 -1.67 -16.58 8.10
CA ASP A 290 -1.94 -15.19 8.53
C ASP A 290 -1.18 -14.81 9.84
N VAL A 291 -0.89 -15.80 10.69
CA VAL A 291 -0.01 -15.71 11.86
C VAL A 291 0.77 -17.01 12.01
N TYR A 292 2.02 -16.93 12.45
CA TYR A 292 2.71 -18.08 13.04
C TYR A 292 3.65 -17.64 14.17
N TRP A 293 4.20 -18.63 14.88
CA TRP A 293 5.16 -18.38 15.94
C TRP A 293 6.27 -19.42 15.93
N THR A 294 7.44 -19.05 16.44
CA THR A 294 8.60 -19.94 16.56
C THR A 294 9.53 -19.48 17.69
N MET A 295 10.57 -20.26 17.98
CA MET A 295 11.63 -19.91 18.92
C MET A 295 12.94 -19.67 18.18
N VAL A 296 13.55 -18.49 18.36
CA VAL A 296 14.91 -18.23 17.85
C VAL A 296 15.95 -19.01 18.65
N ASN A 297 15.69 -19.13 19.95
CA ASN A 297 16.45 -19.91 20.93
C ASN A 297 15.55 -20.20 22.12
N GLU A 298 16.06 -20.90 23.14
CA GLU A 298 15.31 -21.30 24.34
C GLU A 298 14.66 -20.15 25.12
N LYS A 299 15.08 -18.89 24.89
CA LYS A 299 14.64 -17.71 25.64
C LYS A 299 14.02 -16.60 24.80
N THR A 300 13.90 -16.79 23.49
CA THR A 300 13.42 -15.75 22.57
C THR A 300 12.35 -16.31 21.66
N GLY A 301 11.11 -15.89 21.88
CA GLY A 301 9.97 -16.20 21.01
C GLY A 301 9.86 -15.21 19.86
N VAL A 302 9.35 -15.66 18.72
CA VAL A 302 8.93 -14.83 17.59
C VAL A 302 7.45 -15.08 17.37
N LEU A 303 6.66 -14.00 17.36
CA LEU A 303 5.29 -13.98 16.90
C LEU A 303 5.23 -13.18 15.60
N ARG A 304 4.98 -13.84 14.48
CA ARG A 304 4.83 -13.18 13.18
C ARG A 304 3.34 -13.02 12.86
N ILE A 305 2.94 -11.78 12.57
CA ILE A 305 1.57 -11.42 12.19
C ILE A 305 1.66 -10.89 10.75
N TYR A 306 1.24 -11.70 9.79
CA TYR A 306 1.32 -11.36 8.37
C TYR A 306 0.19 -10.41 7.95
N THR A 307 -0.98 -10.48 8.58
CA THR A 307 -2.10 -9.58 8.26
C THR A 307 -3.05 -9.41 9.43
N PHE A 308 -3.68 -8.24 9.55
CA PHE A 308 -4.83 -8.03 10.44
C PHE A 308 -6.18 -8.20 9.71
N SER A 309 -6.17 -8.76 8.51
CA SER A 309 -7.35 -9.18 7.75
C SER A 309 -7.31 -10.69 7.48
N PRO A 310 -7.30 -11.53 8.52
CA PRO A 310 -7.10 -12.97 8.35
C PRO A 310 -8.24 -13.61 7.56
N SER A 311 -7.88 -14.62 6.77
CA SER A 311 -8.79 -15.49 6.03
C SER A 311 -9.75 -16.25 6.95
N ASP A 312 -9.26 -16.71 8.11
CA ASP A 312 -10.06 -17.28 9.19
C ASP A 312 -9.64 -16.66 10.53
N SER A 313 -10.50 -15.78 11.03
CA SER A 313 -10.24 -15.07 12.27
C SER A 313 -10.23 -15.97 13.52
N LYS A 314 -10.74 -17.21 13.49
CA LYS A 314 -10.62 -18.15 14.62
C LYS A 314 -9.24 -18.81 14.63
N VAL A 315 -8.75 -19.20 13.46
CA VAL A 315 -7.39 -19.76 13.33
C VAL A 315 -6.37 -18.71 13.79
N PHE A 316 -6.50 -17.46 13.33
CA PHE A 316 -5.67 -16.34 13.76
C PHE A 316 -5.58 -16.21 15.28
N ILE A 317 -6.73 -16.16 15.97
CA ILE A 317 -6.79 -16.01 17.43
C ILE A 317 -6.17 -17.22 18.13
N ASN A 318 -6.60 -18.43 17.76
CA ASN A 318 -6.10 -19.66 18.36
C ASN A 318 -4.57 -19.79 18.22
N THR A 319 -3.99 -19.43 17.07
CA THR A 319 -2.55 -19.50 16.86
C THR A 319 -1.79 -18.54 17.78
N ILE A 320 -2.30 -17.34 18.03
CA ILE A 320 -1.69 -16.38 18.97
C ILE A 320 -1.84 -16.90 20.41
N GLU A 321 -3.00 -17.43 20.78
CA GLU A 321 -3.22 -18.02 22.10
C GLU A 321 -2.28 -19.20 22.37
N GLU A 322 -2.12 -20.09 21.38
CA GLU A 322 -1.18 -21.21 21.43
C GLU A 322 0.26 -20.73 21.57
N ALA A 323 0.68 -19.71 20.81
CA ALA A 323 2.00 -19.10 20.91
C ALA A 323 2.28 -18.62 22.34
N VAL A 324 1.33 -17.87 22.89
CA VAL A 324 1.44 -17.24 24.20
C VAL A 324 1.46 -18.29 25.32
N CYS A 325 0.61 -19.32 25.24
CA CYS A 325 0.65 -20.44 26.17
C CYS A 325 2.01 -21.16 26.12
N TYR A 326 2.50 -21.44 24.92
CA TYR A 326 3.79 -22.10 24.71
C TYR A 326 4.95 -21.27 25.26
N PHE A 327 4.99 -19.97 24.96
CA PHE A 327 6.01 -19.04 25.44
C PHE A 327 6.05 -18.93 26.96
N ASN A 328 4.88 -18.94 27.62
CA ASN A 328 4.79 -18.97 29.07
C ASN A 328 5.31 -20.28 29.66
N GLU A 329 4.95 -21.43 29.08
CA GLU A 329 5.45 -22.74 29.52
C GLU A 329 6.98 -22.86 29.41
N HIS A 330 7.59 -22.19 28.42
CA HIS A 330 9.03 -22.20 28.18
C HIS A 330 9.78 -21.06 28.87
N GLY A 331 9.07 -20.12 29.50
CA GLY A 331 9.64 -18.99 30.23
C GLY A 331 10.57 -18.16 29.36
N ILE A 332 10.06 -17.68 28.21
CA ILE A 332 10.80 -16.77 27.34
C ILE A 332 11.15 -15.48 28.10
N GLU A 333 12.30 -14.91 27.75
CA GLU A 333 12.76 -13.63 28.31
C GLU A 333 12.63 -12.50 27.29
N ASN A 334 12.50 -12.82 26.00
CA ASN A 334 12.42 -11.86 24.92
C ASN A 334 11.34 -12.27 23.91
N LEU A 335 10.64 -11.29 23.35
CA LEU A 335 9.66 -11.48 22.29
C LEU A 335 10.00 -10.59 21.10
N ILE A 336 10.02 -11.18 19.91
CA ILE A 336 10.05 -10.47 18.65
C ILE A 336 8.64 -10.55 18.06
N ILE A 337 8.01 -9.42 17.82
CA ILE A 337 6.76 -9.33 17.06
C ILE A 337 7.13 -8.88 15.65
N ASP A 338 6.99 -9.76 14.69
CA ASP A 338 7.30 -9.46 13.29
C ASP A 338 6.02 -9.10 12.52
N VAL A 339 5.95 -7.86 12.07
CA VAL A 339 4.90 -7.31 11.20
C VAL A 339 5.47 -6.80 9.87
N SER A 340 6.65 -7.29 9.46
CA SER A 340 7.13 -7.05 8.10
C SER A 340 6.15 -7.65 7.10
N GLN A 341 5.99 -7.01 5.94
CA GLN A 341 5.05 -7.36 4.88
C GLN A 341 3.57 -7.33 5.29
N ASN A 342 3.25 -6.87 6.50
CA ASN A 342 1.88 -6.74 6.94
C ASN A 342 1.21 -5.52 6.26
N GLY A 343 0.13 -5.74 5.52
CA GLY A 343 -0.62 -4.66 4.86
C GLY A 343 -1.59 -3.91 5.78
N GLY A 344 -1.73 -4.35 7.04
CA GLY A 344 -2.71 -3.89 8.01
C GLY A 344 -3.98 -4.76 7.99
N GLY A 345 -5.14 -4.14 8.22
CA GLY A 345 -6.43 -4.81 8.22
C GLY A 345 -7.41 -4.22 9.22
N SER A 346 -8.03 -5.08 10.03
CA SER A 346 -8.94 -4.63 11.08
C SER A 346 -8.19 -3.93 12.21
N ILE A 347 -8.44 -2.64 12.39
CA ILE A 347 -7.93 -1.84 13.51
C ILE A 347 -8.36 -2.46 14.86
N CYS A 348 -9.59 -2.94 14.96
CA CYS A 348 -10.08 -3.57 16.18
C CYS A 348 -9.39 -4.90 16.49
N LEU A 349 -9.01 -5.67 15.46
CA LEU A 349 -8.23 -6.89 15.67
C LEU A 349 -6.83 -6.55 16.19
N GLY A 350 -6.20 -5.49 15.65
CA GLY A 350 -4.92 -4.96 16.17
C GLY A 350 -4.98 -4.66 17.66
N TYR A 351 -5.93 -3.82 18.08
CA TYR A 351 -6.12 -3.53 19.50
C TYR A 351 -6.42 -4.77 20.34
N ALA A 352 -7.12 -5.76 19.79
CA ALA A 352 -7.42 -6.98 20.53
C ALA A 352 -6.16 -7.83 20.76
N VAL A 353 -5.27 -7.91 19.77
CA VAL A 353 -3.95 -8.55 19.92
C VAL A 353 -3.11 -7.80 20.95
N GLU A 354 -3.02 -6.47 20.86
CA GLU A 354 -2.26 -5.64 21.81
C GLU A 354 -2.77 -5.86 23.24
N LYS A 355 -4.09 -5.77 23.44
CA LYS A 355 -4.73 -5.99 24.74
C LYS A 355 -4.54 -7.42 25.26
N PHE A 356 -4.51 -8.42 24.38
CA PHE A 356 -4.29 -9.82 24.76
C PHE A 356 -2.84 -10.05 25.22
N LEU A 357 -1.86 -9.54 24.46
CA LEU A 357 -0.44 -9.66 24.77
C LEU A 357 -0.05 -8.82 25.99
N PHE A 358 -0.60 -7.62 26.12
CA PHE A 358 -0.24 -6.62 27.12
C PHE A 358 -1.48 -6.03 27.82
N PRO A 359 -2.19 -6.83 28.64
CA PRO A 359 -3.49 -6.43 29.23
C PRO A 359 -3.41 -5.24 30.19
N ASP A 360 -2.23 -4.89 30.67
CA ASP A 360 -1.99 -3.75 31.55
C ASP A 360 -1.80 -2.41 30.79
N VAL A 361 -1.70 -2.45 29.45
CA VAL A 361 -1.58 -1.25 28.61
C VAL A 361 -2.94 -0.56 28.47
N SER A 362 -2.95 0.76 28.66
CA SER A 362 -4.15 1.60 28.56
C SER A 362 -3.78 2.99 28.03
N PRO A 363 -4.60 3.60 27.15
CA PRO A 363 -5.86 3.07 26.61
C PRO A 363 -5.64 1.97 25.54
N TYR A 364 -6.53 0.99 25.48
CA TYR A 364 -6.50 -0.12 24.48
C TYR A 364 -7.25 0.23 23.17
N VAL A 365 -7.64 1.49 22.99
CA VAL A 365 -8.24 2.05 21.77
C VAL A 365 -7.70 3.46 21.59
N GLY A 366 -7.48 3.85 20.32
CA GLY A 366 -7.05 5.19 19.97
C GLY A 366 -8.17 6.24 19.99
N ALA A 367 -7.76 7.49 20.19
CA ALA A 367 -8.58 8.67 19.95
C ALA A 367 -8.37 9.14 18.50
N TYR A 368 -9.45 9.30 17.75
CA TYR A 368 -9.40 9.74 16.36
C TYR A 368 -10.09 11.08 16.17
N ASP A 369 -9.82 11.71 15.04
CA ASP A 369 -10.63 12.78 14.49
C ASP A 369 -10.56 12.75 12.96
N ILE A 370 -11.53 13.39 12.33
CA ILE A 370 -11.65 13.51 10.88
C ILE A 370 -11.49 14.98 10.49
N LYS A 371 -10.68 15.27 9.47
CA LYS A 371 -10.56 16.62 8.94
C LYS A 371 -11.90 17.05 8.35
N ALA A 372 -12.45 18.18 8.82
CA ALA A 372 -13.71 18.66 8.32
C ALA A 372 -13.51 19.34 6.96
N SER A 373 -14.40 19.01 6.03
CA SER A 373 -14.54 19.67 4.74
C SER A 373 -16.01 19.94 4.47
N GLN A 374 -16.33 20.82 3.52
CA GLN A 374 -17.72 21.05 3.12
C GLN A 374 -18.42 19.74 2.73
N LEU A 375 -17.73 18.88 1.97
CA LEU A 375 -18.23 17.58 1.54
C LEU A 375 -18.52 16.65 2.74
N PHE A 376 -17.58 16.53 3.68
CA PHE A 376 -17.73 15.63 4.83
C PHE A 376 -18.78 16.13 5.83
N VAL A 377 -18.93 17.45 5.95
CA VAL A 377 -20.03 18.08 6.71
C VAL A 377 -21.37 17.70 6.09
N GLU A 378 -21.54 17.88 4.78
CA GLU A 378 -22.78 17.51 4.07
C GLU A 378 -23.09 16.01 4.20
N PHE A 379 -22.09 15.14 4.09
CA PHE A 379 -22.26 13.70 4.31
C PHE A 379 -22.71 13.38 5.74
N SER A 380 -22.14 14.04 6.75
CA SER A 380 -22.52 13.82 8.15
C SER A 380 -23.96 14.26 8.45
N GLU A 381 -24.42 15.38 7.88
CA GLU A 381 -25.79 15.87 8.03
C GLU A 381 -26.79 14.97 7.29
N ALA A 382 -26.45 14.54 6.07
CA ALA A 382 -27.26 13.63 5.28
C ALA A 382 -27.41 12.26 5.96
N ALA A 383 -26.30 11.69 6.46
CA ALA A 383 -26.32 10.44 7.20
C ALA A 383 -27.19 10.55 8.47
N SER A 384 -27.05 11.64 9.23
CA SER A 384 -27.88 11.90 10.41
C SER A 384 -29.38 11.98 10.06
N SER A 385 -29.72 12.67 8.97
CA SER A 385 -31.11 12.75 8.48
C SER A 385 -31.67 11.39 8.04
N GLN A 386 -30.83 10.55 7.41
CA GLN A 386 -31.21 9.19 7.03
C GLN A 386 -31.49 8.30 8.24
N MET A 387 -30.67 8.39 9.30
CA MET A 387 -30.91 7.64 10.55
C MET A 387 -32.30 7.94 11.14
N CYS A 388 -32.75 9.20 11.08
CA CYS A 388 -34.06 9.59 11.59
C CYS A 388 -35.25 9.18 10.71
N SER A 389 -35.02 8.86 9.43
CA SER A 389 -36.07 8.66 8.42
C SER A 389 -36.25 7.20 7.96
N ASN A 390 -35.25 6.34 8.17
CA ASN A 390 -35.29 4.95 7.73
C ASN A 390 -35.74 4.02 8.87
N VAL A 391 -36.82 3.25 8.64
CA VAL A 391 -37.51 2.41 9.67
C VAL A 391 -36.91 1.00 9.78
N THR A 392 -35.93 0.65 8.94
CA THR A 392 -35.12 -0.56 9.13
C THR A 392 -34.10 -0.31 10.22
N HIS A 393 -34.10 -1.14 11.27
CA HIS A 393 -33.19 -1.05 12.41
C HIS A 393 -31.73 -0.99 11.94
N GLN A 394 -31.08 0.18 12.03
CA GLN A 394 -29.63 0.27 11.87
C GLN A 394 -28.98 -0.39 13.08
N VAL A 395 -28.01 -1.27 12.81
CA VAL A 395 -27.20 -1.89 13.86
C VAL A 395 -26.22 -0.82 14.34
N CYS A 396 -26.45 -0.22 15.50
CA CYS A 396 -25.56 0.79 16.05
C CYS A 396 -24.45 0.17 16.90
N GLY A 397 -23.34 0.89 17.07
CA GLY A 397 -22.27 0.52 17.99
C GLY A 397 -21.38 -0.63 17.51
N VAL A 398 -21.40 -0.90 16.21
CA VAL A 398 -20.54 -1.87 15.53
C VAL A 398 -19.49 -1.16 14.68
N ASN A 399 -18.58 -1.93 14.09
CA ASN A 399 -17.50 -1.44 13.23
C ASN A 399 -18.02 -0.47 12.15
N PRO A 400 -17.44 0.74 11.99
CA PRO A 400 -17.83 1.72 10.97
C PRO A 400 -17.77 1.18 9.53
N GLU A 401 -16.99 0.13 9.24
CA GLU A 401 -16.99 -0.54 7.93
C GLU A 401 -18.33 -1.22 7.59
N VAL A 402 -19.12 -1.58 8.61
CA VAL A 402 -20.43 -2.22 8.45
C VAL A 402 -21.54 -1.19 8.31
N VAL A 403 -21.48 -0.13 9.12
CA VAL A 403 -22.58 0.86 9.24
C VAL A 403 -22.35 2.13 8.42
N GLY A 404 -21.12 2.33 7.93
CA GLY A 404 -20.67 3.53 7.22
C GLY A 404 -19.96 4.53 8.13
N TYR A 405 -18.81 5.02 7.68
CA TYR A 405 -17.98 5.99 8.41
C TYR A 405 -18.66 7.34 8.71
N PHE A 406 -19.67 7.73 7.95
CA PHE A 406 -20.43 8.97 8.19
C PHE A 406 -21.67 8.77 9.05
N THR A 407 -22.00 7.53 9.42
CA THR A 407 -23.15 7.21 10.27
C THR A 407 -22.84 7.58 11.72
N PRO A 408 -23.58 8.52 12.35
CA PRO A 408 -23.33 8.93 13.74
C PRO A 408 -23.11 7.80 14.74
N CYS A 409 -23.98 6.79 14.73
CA CYS A 409 -23.90 5.71 15.73
C CYS A 409 -22.78 4.68 15.47
N ALA A 410 -21.91 4.89 14.49
CA ALA A 410 -20.63 4.21 14.38
C ALA A 410 -19.63 4.69 15.45
N TRP A 411 -19.82 5.91 15.96
CA TRP A 411 -18.84 6.62 16.77
C TRP A 411 -19.30 6.85 18.20
N TYR A 412 -18.32 6.94 19.09
CA TYR A 412 -18.48 7.29 20.50
C TYR A 412 -17.59 8.48 20.83
N ASP A 413 -18.02 9.33 21.76
CA ASP A 413 -17.18 10.40 22.29
C ASP A 413 -15.96 9.80 23.00
N TRP A 414 -14.77 10.32 22.72
CA TRP A 414 -13.55 9.81 23.31
C TRP A 414 -13.52 9.95 24.84
N TYR A 415 -14.10 11.01 25.42
CA TYR A 415 -14.00 11.30 26.84
C TYR A 415 -15.13 10.68 27.64
N SER A 416 -16.39 10.92 27.26
CA SER A 416 -17.56 10.41 27.98
C SER A 416 -17.89 8.96 27.62
N LYS A 417 -17.42 8.49 26.46
CA LYS A 417 -17.78 7.19 25.87
C LYS A 417 -19.26 7.09 25.51
N ASP A 418 -19.98 8.21 25.43
CA ASP A 418 -21.36 8.24 24.96
C ASP A 418 -21.42 8.03 23.45
N GLN A 419 -22.41 7.28 22.99
CA GLN A 419 -22.63 7.05 21.56
C GLN A 419 -23.29 8.25 20.89
N TYR A 420 -22.85 8.58 19.68
CA TYR A 420 -23.47 9.63 18.87
C TYR A 420 -24.69 9.12 18.10
N TYR A 421 -25.70 9.98 17.90
CA TYR A 421 -26.92 9.66 17.14
C TYR A 421 -27.31 10.75 16.13
N ASP A 422 -26.52 11.81 16.03
CA ASP A 422 -26.69 12.92 15.10
C ASP A 422 -25.31 13.44 14.66
N SER A 423 -25.27 14.54 13.91
CA SER A 423 -24.02 15.06 13.34
C SER A 423 -23.09 15.72 14.38
N THR A 424 -23.40 15.67 15.68
CA THR A 424 -22.58 16.32 16.72
C THR A 424 -21.18 15.74 16.88
N TRP A 425 -20.94 14.51 16.42
CA TRP A 425 -19.60 13.94 16.33
C TRP A 425 -18.68 14.76 15.40
N MET A 426 -19.26 15.33 14.33
CA MET A 426 -18.55 16.13 13.32
C MET A 426 -18.73 17.65 13.52
N ILE A 427 -19.93 18.11 13.90
CA ILE A 427 -20.34 19.53 13.86
C ILE A 427 -20.77 19.99 15.27
N PRO A 428 -20.25 21.10 15.84
CA PRO A 428 -19.34 22.08 15.24
C PRO A 428 -17.88 21.63 15.17
N GLY A 429 -17.56 20.45 15.72
CA GLY A 429 -16.20 19.93 15.77
C GLY A 429 -15.28 20.75 16.68
N LYS A 430 -13.99 20.73 16.37
CA LYS A 430 -12.92 21.47 17.08
C LYS A 430 -11.92 22.03 16.07
N THR A 431 -11.12 23.00 16.48
CA THR A 431 -9.96 23.45 15.72
C THR A 431 -8.71 22.69 16.18
N VAL A 432 -7.98 22.09 15.24
CA VAL A 432 -6.70 21.43 15.49
C VAL A 432 -5.64 22.06 14.60
N THR A 433 -4.43 22.25 15.13
CA THR A 433 -3.29 22.71 14.33
C THR A 433 -2.46 21.51 13.88
N ARG A 434 -2.41 21.25 12.58
CA ARG A 434 -1.54 20.23 11.93
C ARG A 434 -0.75 20.90 10.82
N GLY A 435 0.52 20.54 10.63
CA GLY A 435 1.41 21.23 9.67
C GLY A 435 1.58 22.73 9.94
N GLY A 436 1.33 23.20 11.17
CA GLY A 436 1.31 24.64 11.51
C GLY A 436 0.05 25.40 11.08
N ILE A 437 -0.94 24.74 10.48
CA ILE A 437 -2.17 25.33 9.99
C ILE A 437 -3.32 24.96 10.95
N PRO A 438 -4.02 25.95 11.57
CA PRO A 438 -5.21 25.69 12.37
C PRO A 438 -6.41 25.46 11.46
N ASP A 439 -7.03 24.29 11.56
CA ASP A 439 -8.15 23.88 10.72
C ASP A 439 -9.26 23.15 11.48
N PRO A 440 -10.47 23.06 10.93
CA PRO A 440 -11.59 22.36 11.56
C PRO A 440 -11.46 20.84 11.41
N TYR A 441 -11.74 20.13 12.50
CA TYR A 441 -11.81 18.67 12.60
C TYR A 441 -13.06 18.28 13.38
N SER A 442 -13.49 17.03 13.28
CA SER A 442 -14.51 16.45 14.15
C SER A 442 -14.11 16.56 15.63
N THR A 443 -15.04 16.30 16.54
CA THR A 443 -14.68 16.01 17.94
C THR A 443 -13.74 14.78 18.02
N PHE A 444 -13.14 14.53 19.17
CA PHE A 444 -12.42 13.28 19.37
C PHE A 444 -13.42 12.12 19.44
N ILE A 445 -13.27 11.17 18.53
CA ILE A 445 -14.13 10.01 18.42
C ILE A 445 -13.34 8.73 18.67
N THR A 446 -14.05 7.67 19.06
CA THR A 446 -13.53 6.30 19.09
C THR A 446 -14.55 5.35 18.49
N GLN A 447 -14.05 4.23 17.97
CA GLN A 447 -14.89 3.11 17.57
C GLN A 447 -15.04 2.10 18.72
N ASN A 448 -16.05 1.24 18.63
CA ASN A 448 -16.25 0.13 19.56
C ASN A 448 -15.63 -1.16 19.00
N CYS A 449 -14.68 -1.73 19.73
CA CYS A 449 -14.00 -2.98 19.38
C CYS A 449 -14.35 -4.16 20.32
N GLU A 450 -15.39 -4.02 21.16
CA GLU A 450 -15.76 -5.02 22.18
C GLU A 450 -15.99 -6.43 21.61
N THR A 451 -16.57 -6.50 20.40
CA THR A 451 -16.78 -7.78 19.72
C THR A 451 -15.49 -8.52 19.45
N GLU A 452 -14.39 -7.81 19.14
CA GLU A 452 -13.09 -8.45 18.96
C GLU A 452 -12.44 -8.84 20.29
N TYR A 453 -12.61 -8.03 21.35
CA TYR A 453 -12.06 -8.37 22.68
C TYR A 453 -12.67 -9.63 23.29
N SER A 454 -13.97 -9.86 23.07
CA SER A 454 -14.69 -11.00 23.67
C SER A 454 -14.34 -12.38 23.09
N ARG A 455 -13.50 -12.44 22.05
CA ARG A 455 -13.19 -13.67 21.30
C ARG A 455 -12.00 -14.45 21.83
N TRP A 456 -11.22 -13.84 22.73
CA TRP A 456 -9.97 -14.37 23.26
C TRP A 456 -10.19 -15.07 24.59
N ILE A 457 -9.33 -16.03 24.92
CA ILE A 457 -9.22 -16.56 26.28
C ILE A 457 -8.87 -15.42 27.26
N PRO A 458 -9.24 -15.54 28.55
CA PRO A 458 -8.93 -14.52 29.53
C PRO A 458 -7.43 -14.20 29.58
N ALA A 459 -7.06 -12.94 29.33
CA ALA A 459 -5.66 -12.52 29.25
C ALA A 459 -4.91 -12.69 30.59
N ASP A 460 -5.61 -12.70 31.72
CA ASP A 460 -5.02 -13.01 33.04
C ASP A 460 -4.51 -14.45 33.16
N VAL A 461 -5.04 -15.37 32.34
CA VAL A 461 -4.60 -16.78 32.26
C VAL A 461 -3.41 -16.95 31.33
N ALA A 462 -3.29 -16.09 30.30
CA ALA A 462 -2.32 -16.25 29.22
C ALA A 462 -1.25 -15.15 29.14
N ARG A 463 -1.29 -14.08 29.94
CA ARG A 463 -0.36 -12.93 29.77
C ARG A 463 1.12 -13.34 29.70
N LEU A 464 1.87 -12.69 28.82
CA LEU A 464 3.33 -12.74 28.82
C LEU A 464 3.84 -11.73 29.85
N ASP A 465 4.51 -12.19 30.92
CA ASP A 465 5.10 -11.30 31.93
C ASP A 465 6.46 -10.76 31.42
N LEU A 466 6.40 -9.93 30.37
CA LEU A 466 7.57 -9.32 29.73
C LEU A 466 7.59 -7.81 29.96
N SER A 467 8.78 -7.28 30.25
CA SER A 467 9.01 -5.84 30.22
C SER A 467 8.92 -5.34 28.77
N PRO A 468 8.42 -4.11 28.51
CA PRO A 468 8.49 -3.52 27.17
C PRO A 468 9.91 -3.49 26.58
N ASN A 469 10.96 -3.40 27.42
CA ASN A 469 12.36 -3.43 26.96
C ASN A 469 12.80 -4.81 26.42
N ASN A 470 11.98 -5.84 26.63
CA ASN A 470 12.22 -7.21 26.19
C ASN A 470 11.34 -7.60 24.99
N VAL A 471 10.61 -6.63 24.43
CA VAL A 471 9.77 -6.79 23.25
C VAL A 471 10.34 -5.91 22.14
N ILE A 472 10.55 -6.49 20.96
CA ILE A 472 10.91 -5.75 19.75
C ILE A 472 9.82 -5.97 18.71
N VAL A 473 9.33 -4.89 18.11
CA VAL A 473 8.48 -4.95 16.92
C VAL A 473 9.36 -4.73 15.68
N VAL A 474 9.31 -5.65 14.73
CA VAL A 474 10.03 -5.58 13.46
C VAL A 474 9.05 -5.25 12.35
N SER A 475 9.38 -4.22 11.56
CA SER A 475 8.61 -3.82 10.38
C SER A 475 9.57 -3.40 9.27
N ASP A 476 9.12 -3.56 8.03
CA ASP A 476 9.78 -3.07 6.81
C ASP A 476 9.18 -1.75 6.30
N GLY A 477 8.29 -1.13 7.08
CA GLY A 477 7.64 0.14 6.76
C GLY A 477 6.45 0.02 5.80
N LEU A 478 6.03 -1.21 5.45
CA LEU A 478 4.81 -1.43 4.67
C LEU A 478 3.54 -1.22 5.50
N CYS A 479 3.54 -1.65 6.76
CA CYS A 479 2.32 -1.68 7.55
C CYS A 479 1.89 -0.28 8.02
N GLY A 480 1.11 0.41 7.19
CA GLY A 480 0.67 1.80 7.43
C GLY A 480 -0.75 1.97 7.99
N SER A 481 -1.51 0.88 8.18
CA SER A 481 -2.89 0.91 8.69
C SER A 481 -2.96 0.40 10.15
N THR A 482 -3.38 -0.83 10.40
CA THR A 482 -3.49 -1.39 11.76
C THR A 482 -2.18 -1.30 12.56
N CYS A 483 -1.02 -1.54 11.95
CA CYS A 483 0.25 -1.44 12.68
C CYS A 483 0.68 0.00 13.03
N SER A 484 -0.05 1.02 12.57
CA SER A 484 0.17 2.38 13.07
C SER A 484 -0.43 2.61 14.46
N VAL A 485 -1.37 1.73 14.88
CA VAL A 485 -2.05 1.81 16.18
C VAL A 485 -1.79 0.62 17.10
N PHE A 486 -1.25 -0.48 16.56
CA PHE A 486 -0.72 -1.63 17.30
C PHE A 486 0.76 -1.40 17.57
#